data_AF-A0A3N2RMZ0-F1
#
_entry.id   AF-A0A3N2RMZ0-F1
#
_cell.length_a   1.000
_cell.length_b   1.000
_cell.length_c   1.000
_cell.angle_alpha   90.00
_cell.angle_beta   90.00
_cell.angle_gamma   90.00
#
_symmetry.space_group_name_H-M   'P 1'
#
loop_
_entity.id
_entity.type
_entity.pdbx_description
1 polymer ?
#
loop_
_entity_poly.entity_id
_entity_poly.type
_entity_poly.pdbx_seq_one_letter_code
_entity_poly.pdbx_strand_id
1 'polypeptide(L)'
;YNNAGNYKEYIFVICWYFLSGEFMEYFSFKKKLSVSFIAMLLAASSVQAKQILEPQVGPWVQFTGKGYQFCDALLKELKRFDYSQLTLRANQQACAIDLVIPHFKQLKEPPWQTLNPKQYRPLLRRIFTEGFYPQIERDFYQPDALRTRAPLTREQEEQIERKIDKFIANGRYLRIWRMPFPAWLEESARNQNIPVTPLIFIQTARLTDKVDADFIASRCKGIPLSPSKTASGPLYLVNESLDGPDPRMMVYGRNQSTDLSRMLKKMIWFKNKIYLYRDIPHFTSDWGVSFISSGKREWFNGNYCEIR
;
A
#
# COMPACT_ATOMS: atom_id res chain seq x y z
N TYR A 1 2.78 31.04 -8.91
CA TYR A 1 3.80 30.55 -9.86
C TYR A 1 3.39 29.18 -10.35
N ASN A 2 2.74 29.16 -11.50
CA ASN A 2 2.26 27.96 -12.20
C ASN A 2 3.43 27.32 -12.95
N ASN A 3 3.87 26.13 -12.53
CA ASN A 3 4.68 25.25 -13.37
C ASN A 3 3.81 24.06 -13.81
N ALA A 4 2.87 24.36 -14.70
CA ALA A 4 2.28 23.40 -15.61
C ALA A 4 2.85 23.69 -17.00
N GLY A 5 4.17 23.49 -17.15
CA GLY A 5 4.89 23.66 -18.41
C GLY A 5 5.06 22.33 -19.13
N ASN A 6 4.20 22.11 -20.12
CA ASN A 6 4.43 21.34 -21.34
C ASN A 6 5.14 19.97 -21.27
N TYR A 7 4.42 18.93 -20.81
CA TYR A 7 4.70 17.54 -21.20
C TYR A 7 4.56 17.29 -22.71
N LYS A 8 3.81 18.13 -23.43
CA LYS A 8 3.68 18.06 -24.90
C LYS A 8 4.97 18.47 -25.61
N GLU A 9 5.74 19.44 -25.08
CA GLU A 9 7.02 19.83 -25.67
C GLU A 9 8.09 18.76 -25.45
N TYR A 10 8.09 18.04 -24.31
CA TYR A 10 9.06 16.95 -24.12
C TYR A 10 8.82 15.78 -25.07
N ILE A 11 7.56 15.42 -25.36
CA ILE A 11 7.24 14.40 -26.36
C ILE A 11 7.53 14.91 -27.76
N PHE A 12 7.26 16.19 -28.05
CA PHE A 12 7.61 16.79 -29.35
C PHE A 12 9.12 16.88 -29.54
N VAL A 13 9.90 17.21 -28.52
CA VAL A 13 11.38 17.27 -28.59
C VAL A 13 11.95 15.87 -28.80
N ILE A 14 11.41 14.84 -28.14
CA ILE A 14 11.85 13.45 -28.35
C ILE A 14 11.45 12.95 -29.75
N CYS A 15 10.21 13.22 -30.20
CA CYS A 15 9.76 12.84 -31.54
C CYS A 15 10.47 13.64 -32.64
N TRP A 16 10.78 14.92 -32.41
CA TRP A 16 11.53 15.76 -33.35
C TRP A 16 13.00 15.34 -33.40
N TYR A 17 13.62 15.00 -32.27
CA TYR A 17 14.98 14.42 -32.25
C TYR A 17 15.08 13.09 -33.01
N PHE A 18 14.00 12.29 -33.02
CA PHE A 18 13.94 11.03 -33.76
C PHE A 18 13.56 11.20 -35.24
N LEU A 19 12.89 12.30 -35.61
CA LEU A 19 12.43 12.59 -36.98
C LEU A 19 13.31 13.58 -37.74
N SER A 20 14.14 14.38 -37.06
CA SER A 20 15.19 15.18 -37.69
C SER A 20 16.25 14.23 -38.22
N GLY A 21 16.42 14.20 -39.54
CA GLY A 21 17.25 13.23 -40.27
C GLY A 21 18.72 13.11 -39.85
N GLU A 22 19.23 13.94 -38.94
CA GLU A 22 20.60 13.90 -38.43
C GLU A 22 20.90 12.66 -37.56
N PHE A 23 19.92 12.05 -36.89
CA PHE A 23 20.15 10.83 -36.10
C PHE A 23 20.12 9.55 -36.95
N MET A 24 19.40 9.60 -38.09
CA MET A 24 19.33 8.49 -39.05
C MET A 24 20.65 8.27 -39.80
N GLU A 25 21.40 9.34 -40.09
CA GLU A 25 22.73 9.20 -40.70
C GLU A 25 23.75 8.58 -39.73
N TYR A 26 23.68 8.91 -38.44
CA TYR A 26 24.64 8.40 -37.46
C TYR A 26 24.50 6.89 -37.20
N PHE A 27 23.28 6.35 -37.28
CA PHE A 27 23.02 4.91 -37.10
C PHE A 27 23.02 4.11 -38.41
N SER A 28 22.82 4.74 -39.56
CA SER A 28 22.86 4.07 -40.87
C SER A 28 24.27 3.62 -41.26
N PHE A 29 25.34 4.21 -40.70
CA PHE A 29 26.71 3.92 -41.14
C PHE A 29 27.47 2.83 -40.35
N LYS A 30 26.95 2.32 -39.22
CA LYS A 30 27.71 1.31 -38.43
C LYS A 30 26.98 0.10 -37.88
N LYS A 31 25.65 0.02 -37.85
CA LYS A 31 24.96 -1.24 -37.51
C LYS A 31 23.64 -1.34 -38.26
N LYS A 32 23.47 -2.40 -39.06
CA LYS A 32 22.22 -2.81 -39.68
C LYS A 32 21.14 -3.00 -38.59
N LEU A 33 20.43 -1.93 -38.25
CA LEU A 33 19.16 -2.00 -37.53
C LEU A 33 18.17 -2.62 -38.50
N SER A 34 17.84 -3.89 -38.27
CA SER A 34 16.89 -4.61 -39.11
C SER A 34 15.54 -3.91 -39.10
N VAL A 35 14.86 -3.90 -40.25
CA VAL A 35 13.49 -3.40 -40.42
C VAL A 35 12.53 -3.95 -39.35
N SER A 36 12.83 -5.13 -38.82
CA SER A 36 12.14 -5.78 -37.70
C SER A 36 12.18 -4.98 -36.37
N PHE A 37 13.25 -4.22 -36.09
CA PHE A 37 13.35 -3.42 -34.86
C PHE A 37 12.47 -2.16 -34.91
N ILE A 38 12.40 -1.52 -36.08
CA ILE A 38 11.52 -0.37 -36.32
C ILE A 38 10.05 -0.83 -36.32
N ALA A 39 9.76 -1.97 -36.95
CA ALA A 39 8.43 -2.59 -36.88
C ALA A 39 8.03 -2.97 -35.45
N MET A 40 8.97 -3.44 -34.63
CA MET A 40 8.74 -3.76 -33.21
C MET A 40 8.46 -2.50 -32.37
N LEU A 41 9.17 -1.39 -32.62
CA LEU A 41 8.91 -0.10 -31.97
C LEU A 41 7.55 0.50 -32.37
N LEU A 42 7.17 0.40 -33.65
CA LEU A 42 5.86 0.83 -34.15
C LEU A 42 4.71 -0.07 -33.68
N ALA A 43 4.97 -1.38 -33.51
CA ALA A 43 4.03 -2.31 -32.90
C ALA A 43 3.87 -2.02 -31.40
N ALA A 44 4.95 -1.73 -30.69
CA ALA A 44 4.90 -1.37 -29.27
C ALA A 44 4.15 -0.04 -29.04
N SER A 45 4.37 0.96 -29.90
CA SER A 45 3.65 2.24 -29.83
C SER A 45 2.17 2.11 -30.23
N SER A 46 1.82 1.24 -31.19
CA SER A 46 0.42 0.98 -31.55
C SER A 46 -0.32 0.14 -30.51
N VAL A 47 0.33 -0.79 -29.80
CA VAL A 47 -0.26 -1.50 -28.64
C VAL A 47 -0.52 -0.54 -27.48
N GLN A 48 0.40 0.41 -27.25
CA GLN A 48 0.22 1.47 -26.26
C GLN A 48 -0.86 2.49 -26.68
N ALA A 49 -0.95 2.81 -27.98
CA ALA A 49 -1.99 3.72 -28.51
C ALA A 49 -3.38 3.07 -28.55
N LYS A 50 -3.49 1.76 -28.80
CA LYS A 50 -4.76 1.03 -28.79
C LYS A 50 -5.35 0.92 -27.38
N GLN A 51 -4.51 0.88 -26.34
CA GLN A 51 -4.94 1.03 -24.94
C GLN A 51 -5.47 2.43 -24.59
N ILE A 52 -5.13 3.45 -25.39
CA ILE A 52 -5.53 4.85 -25.18
C ILE A 52 -6.82 5.20 -25.94
N LEU A 53 -7.17 4.47 -27.01
CA LEU A 53 -8.21 4.85 -27.97
C LEU A 53 -9.41 3.91 -28.11
N GLU A 54 -9.40 2.72 -27.50
CA GLU A 54 -10.64 1.92 -27.41
C GLU A 54 -11.53 2.44 -26.27
N PRO A 55 -12.81 2.77 -26.53
CA PRO A 55 -13.75 3.08 -25.46
C PRO A 55 -14.00 1.80 -24.67
N GLN A 56 -13.30 1.65 -23.53
CA GLN A 56 -13.52 0.53 -22.64
C GLN A 56 -14.94 0.59 -22.07
N VAL A 57 -15.77 -0.33 -22.52
CA VAL A 57 -17.04 -0.65 -21.87
C VAL A 57 -16.72 -1.29 -20.51
N GLY A 58 -16.62 -0.46 -19.47
CA GLY A 58 -16.38 -0.83 -18.08
C GLY A 58 -14.91 -0.67 -17.62
N PRO A 59 -14.59 0.17 -16.63
CA PRO A 59 -13.21 0.62 -16.35
C PRO A 59 -12.36 -0.35 -15.51
N TRP A 60 -12.82 -1.58 -15.29
CA TRP A 60 -12.14 -2.52 -14.40
C TRP A 60 -11.77 -3.80 -15.14
N VAL A 61 -10.46 -4.03 -15.26
CA VAL A 61 -9.85 -5.23 -15.81
C VAL A 61 -8.98 -5.89 -14.74
N GLN A 62 -9.10 -7.21 -14.64
CA GLN A 62 -8.25 -7.99 -13.78
C GLN A 62 -6.90 -8.24 -14.45
N PHE A 63 -5.84 -7.67 -13.88
CA PHE A 63 -4.47 -7.80 -14.36
C PHE A 63 -3.83 -9.11 -13.86
N THR A 64 -4.11 -9.50 -12.62
CA THR A 64 -3.67 -10.78 -12.04
C THR A 64 -4.78 -11.47 -11.23
N GLY A 65 -4.62 -12.77 -11.04
CA GLY A 65 -5.48 -13.59 -10.17
C GLY A 65 -6.74 -14.14 -10.82
N LYS A 66 -6.82 -14.19 -12.16
CA LYS A 66 -8.03 -14.65 -12.86
C LYS A 66 -8.35 -16.08 -12.44
N GLY A 67 -9.60 -16.33 -12.04
CA GLY A 67 -10.02 -17.62 -11.48
C GLY A 67 -9.76 -17.77 -9.98
N TYR A 68 -9.21 -16.75 -9.32
CA TYR A 68 -9.20 -16.66 -7.87
C TYR A 68 -10.50 -16.04 -7.38
N GLN A 69 -11.23 -16.81 -6.58
CA GLN A 69 -12.57 -16.46 -6.12
C GLN A 69 -12.67 -15.08 -5.46
N PHE A 70 -11.64 -14.65 -4.72
CA PHE A 70 -11.60 -13.31 -4.13
C PHE A 70 -11.57 -12.22 -5.22
N CYS A 71 -10.71 -12.35 -6.22
CA CYS A 71 -10.57 -11.36 -7.28
C CYS A 71 -11.76 -11.31 -8.21
N ASP A 72 -12.31 -12.46 -8.57
CA ASP A 72 -13.49 -12.54 -9.43
C ASP A 72 -14.70 -11.87 -8.72
N ALA A 73 -14.86 -12.12 -7.41
CA ALA A 73 -15.91 -11.52 -6.61
C ALA A 73 -15.71 -10.01 -6.44
N LEU A 74 -14.47 -9.55 -6.21
CA LEU A 74 -14.14 -8.14 -6.11
C LEU A 74 -14.36 -7.41 -7.45
N LEU A 75 -13.95 -7.99 -8.58
CA LEU A 75 -14.19 -7.43 -9.91
C LEU A 75 -15.68 -7.27 -10.17
N LYS A 76 -16.46 -8.30 -9.83
CA LYS A 76 -17.92 -8.27 -9.93
C LYS A 76 -18.50 -7.14 -9.10
N GLU A 77 -18.02 -6.94 -7.86
CA GLU A 77 -18.49 -5.87 -6.99
C GLU A 77 -18.15 -4.48 -7.56
N LEU A 78 -16.92 -4.27 -8.03
CA LEU A 78 -16.50 -3.01 -8.65
C LEU A 78 -17.36 -2.67 -9.87
N LYS A 79 -17.66 -3.66 -10.72
CA LYS A 79 -18.48 -3.47 -11.93
C LYS A 79 -19.95 -3.14 -11.65
N ARG A 80 -20.43 -3.22 -10.41
CA ARG A 80 -21.82 -2.83 -10.06
C ARG A 80 -22.03 -1.32 -10.05
N PHE A 81 -20.96 -0.54 -9.93
CA PHE A 81 -21.02 0.91 -9.83
C PHE A 81 -20.59 1.55 -11.14
N ASP A 82 -21.19 2.68 -11.46
CA ASP A 82 -20.78 3.49 -12.59
C ASP A 82 -19.68 4.48 -12.16
N TYR A 83 -18.56 4.43 -12.87
CA TYR A 83 -17.41 5.31 -12.68
C TYR A 83 -17.22 6.27 -13.86
N SER A 84 -18.16 6.33 -14.81
CA SER A 84 -18.10 7.16 -16.03
C SER A 84 -17.85 8.64 -15.73
N GLN A 85 -18.38 9.13 -14.60
CA GLN A 85 -18.21 10.51 -14.12
C GLN A 85 -16.80 10.80 -13.57
N LEU A 86 -15.99 9.77 -13.36
CA LEU A 86 -14.64 9.86 -12.81
C LEU A 86 -13.63 9.75 -13.96
N THR A 87 -13.23 10.88 -14.51
CA THR A 87 -12.36 10.97 -15.70
C THR A 87 -10.94 10.48 -15.47
N LEU A 88 -10.43 10.58 -14.24
CA LEU A 88 -9.09 10.13 -13.87
C LEU A 88 -9.15 8.75 -13.21
N ARG A 89 -8.38 7.79 -13.73
CA ARG A 89 -8.23 6.44 -13.13
C ARG A 89 -7.82 6.48 -11.66
N ALA A 90 -6.98 7.43 -11.26
CA ALA A 90 -6.60 7.62 -9.86
C ALA A 90 -7.79 7.97 -8.96
N ASN A 91 -8.80 8.70 -9.48
CA ASN A 91 -10.03 8.98 -8.76
C ASN A 91 -10.91 7.72 -8.67
N GLN A 92 -11.01 6.95 -9.75
CA GLN A 92 -11.75 5.68 -9.75
C GLN A 92 -11.19 4.72 -8.69
N GLN A 93 -9.87 4.56 -8.63
CA GLN A 93 -9.18 3.74 -7.64
C GLN A 93 -9.37 4.25 -6.22
N ALA A 94 -9.22 5.56 -5.99
CA ALA A 94 -9.46 6.15 -4.66
C ALA A 94 -10.91 5.90 -4.20
N CYS A 95 -11.90 6.15 -5.07
CA CYS A 95 -13.30 5.94 -4.75
C CYS A 95 -13.63 4.46 -4.53
N ALA A 96 -13.03 3.54 -5.27
CA ALA A 96 -13.17 2.11 -5.01
C ALA A 96 -12.65 1.75 -3.60
N ILE A 97 -11.47 2.26 -3.22
CA ILE A 97 -10.82 1.98 -1.92
C ILE A 97 -11.56 2.60 -0.73
N ASP A 98 -12.13 3.79 -0.93
CA ASP A 98 -12.76 4.55 0.16
C ASP A 98 -14.26 4.29 0.29
N LEU A 99 -14.94 3.91 -0.80
CA LEU A 99 -16.38 3.68 -0.82
C LEU A 99 -16.75 2.23 -1.10
N VAL A 100 -16.28 1.64 -2.21
CA VAL A 100 -16.81 0.33 -2.67
C VAL A 100 -16.28 -0.85 -1.85
N ILE A 101 -14.96 -0.96 -1.70
CA ILE A 101 -14.30 -2.07 -1.00
C ILE A 101 -14.79 -2.19 0.46
N PRO A 102 -14.90 -1.10 1.26
CA PRO A 102 -15.43 -1.18 2.61
C PRO A 102 -16.88 -1.66 2.71
N HIS A 103 -17.68 -1.50 1.65
CA HIS A 103 -19.09 -1.91 1.61
C HIS A 103 -19.29 -3.28 0.94
N PHE A 104 -18.23 -3.92 0.48
CA PHE A 104 -18.34 -5.23 -0.14
C PHE A 104 -18.70 -6.28 0.92
N LYS A 105 -19.94 -6.78 0.90
CA LYS A 105 -20.50 -7.67 1.93
C LYS A 105 -19.71 -8.95 2.22
N GLN A 106 -18.92 -9.44 1.26
CA GLN A 106 -18.10 -10.64 1.46
C GLN A 106 -16.76 -10.35 2.14
N LEU A 107 -16.38 -9.07 2.24
CA LEU A 107 -15.25 -8.62 3.04
C LEU A 107 -15.72 -8.20 4.43
N LYS A 108 -14.98 -8.65 5.43
CA LYS A 108 -15.14 -8.21 6.82
C LYS A 108 -13.87 -7.48 7.25
N GLU A 109 -13.99 -6.47 8.11
CA GLU A 109 -12.81 -6.02 8.83
C GLU A 109 -12.38 -7.11 9.83
N PRO A 110 -11.08 -7.20 10.15
CA PRO A 110 -10.63 -7.97 11.31
C PRO A 110 -11.39 -7.60 12.59
N PRO A 111 -11.50 -8.50 13.58
CA PRO A 111 -12.11 -8.23 14.87
C PRO A 111 -11.22 -7.29 15.71
N TRP A 112 -11.15 -6.03 15.30
CA TRP A 112 -10.36 -4.98 15.92
C TRP A 112 -10.89 -4.68 17.32
N GLN A 113 -9.99 -4.67 18.30
CA GLN A 113 -10.28 -4.20 19.65
C GLN A 113 -9.71 -2.79 19.80
N THR A 114 -10.50 -1.85 20.31
CA THR A 114 -10.03 -0.48 20.56
C THR A 114 -9.16 -0.45 21.80
N LEU A 115 -8.02 0.21 21.71
CA LEU A 115 -7.10 0.44 22.80
C LEU A 115 -7.14 1.90 23.25
N ASN A 116 -7.06 2.13 24.57
CA ASN A 116 -6.96 3.47 25.11
C ASN A 116 -5.55 4.04 24.87
N PRO A 117 -5.38 5.07 24.03
CA PRO A 117 -4.06 5.59 23.70
C PRO A 117 -3.30 6.16 24.90
N LYS A 118 -3.98 6.56 25.99
CA LYS A 118 -3.33 7.00 27.23
C LYS A 118 -2.59 5.87 27.95
N GLN A 119 -3.06 4.63 27.84
CA GLN A 119 -2.41 3.48 28.47
C GLN A 119 -1.19 3.01 27.67
N TYR A 120 -1.20 3.20 26.36
CA TYR A 120 -0.15 2.74 25.43
C TYR A 120 0.78 3.86 24.97
N ARG A 121 1.06 4.85 25.85
CA ARG A 121 2.02 5.92 25.55
C ARG A 121 3.42 5.41 25.18
N PRO A 122 4.00 4.36 25.83
CA PRO A 122 5.30 3.83 25.42
C PRO A 122 5.34 3.40 23.94
N LEU A 123 4.30 2.71 23.47
CA LEU A 123 4.18 2.33 22.07
C LEU A 123 4.00 3.54 21.15
N LEU A 124 3.20 4.54 21.57
CA LEU A 124 3.05 5.77 20.79
C LEU A 124 4.35 6.57 20.70
N ARG A 125 5.16 6.61 21.78
CA ARG A 125 6.52 7.16 21.74
C ARG A 125 7.31 6.46 20.67
N ARG A 126 7.36 5.12 20.73
CA ARG A 126 8.08 4.28 19.78
C ARG A 126 7.69 4.57 18.32
N ILE A 127 6.39 4.66 18.04
CA ILE A 127 5.83 4.97 16.71
C ILE A 127 6.25 6.39 16.26
N PHE A 128 6.12 7.39 17.12
CA PHE A 128 6.40 8.77 16.73
C PHE A 128 7.87 9.15 16.72
N THR A 129 8.75 8.35 17.34
CA THR A 129 10.19 8.52 17.25
C THR A 129 10.70 8.41 15.80
N GLU A 130 10.07 7.61 14.95
CA GLU A 130 10.47 7.48 13.53
C GLU A 130 10.54 8.81 12.78
N GLY A 131 9.70 9.79 13.17
CA GLY A 131 9.69 11.09 12.53
C GLY A 131 10.94 11.94 12.78
N PHE A 132 11.84 11.52 13.68
CA PHE A 132 12.99 12.27 14.13
C PHE A 132 14.33 11.72 13.63
N TYR A 133 14.34 10.52 13.07
CA TYR A 133 15.54 9.95 12.43
C TYR A 133 15.66 10.38 10.95
N PRO A 134 16.88 10.42 10.39
CA PRO A 134 17.11 10.56 8.94
C PRO A 134 16.30 9.51 8.15
N GLN A 135 15.85 9.84 6.94
CA GLN A 135 14.96 8.96 6.15
C GLN A 135 15.44 7.50 6.02
N ILE A 136 16.76 7.28 5.95
CA ILE A 136 17.39 5.96 5.87
C ILE A 136 17.33 5.13 7.17
N GLU A 137 17.02 5.78 8.29
CA GLU A 137 16.95 5.20 9.66
C GLU A 137 15.52 5.20 10.22
N ARG A 138 14.53 5.63 9.42
CA ARG A 138 13.11 5.62 9.79
C ARG A 138 12.53 4.21 9.63
N ASP A 139 12.86 3.32 10.55
CA ASP A 139 12.25 1.99 10.61
C ASP A 139 11.83 1.67 12.05
N PHE A 140 10.52 1.46 12.28
CA PHE A 140 9.94 0.98 13.54
C PHE A 140 10.69 -0.24 14.10
N TYR A 141 11.11 -1.13 13.19
CA TYR A 141 11.69 -2.45 13.43
C TYR A 141 13.22 -2.43 13.51
N GLN A 142 13.85 -1.26 13.58
CA GLN A 142 15.27 -1.18 13.90
C GLN A 142 15.51 -1.45 15.39
N PRO A 143 16.52 -2.27 15.74
CA PRO A 143 16.97 -2.45 17.12
C PRO A 143 17.28 -1.13 17.81
N ASP A 144 16.96 -1.04 19.10
CA ASP A 144 17.22 0.14 19.93
C ASP A 144 18.71 0.48 19.93
N ALA A 145 19.57 -0.54 20.00
CA ALA A 145 21.03 -0.39 19.94
C ALA A 145 21.57 0.21 18.63
N LEU A 146 20.80 0.16 17.53
CA LEU A 146 21.16 0.81 16.27
C LEU A 146 20.56 2.23 16.16
N ARG A 147 19.44 2.49 16.85
CA ARG A 147 18.84 3.83 17.02
C ARG A 147 19.64 4.74 17.97
N THR A 148 20.49 4.17 18.82
CA THR A 148 21.26 4.88 19.86
C THR A 148 22.55 5.55 19.38
N ARG A 149 22.84 5.63 18.07
CA ARG A 149 24.03 6.38 17.58
C ARG A 149 23.99 7.86 17.98
N ALA A 150 22.80 8.41 18.21
CA ALA A 150 22.59 9.63 18.98
C ALA A 150 21.30 9.45 19.81
N PRO A 151 21.35 9.52 21.16
CA PRO A 151 20.14 9.56 21.97
C PRO A 151 19.30 10.78 21.59
N LEU A 152 17.98 10.68 21.77
CA LEU A 152 17.09 11.81 21.50
C LEU A 152 17.45 12.98 22.41
N THR A 153 17.42 14.20 21.88
CA THR A 153 17.55 15.39 22.71
C THR A 153 16.26 15.59 23.51
N ARG A 154 16.36 16.30 24.63
CA ARG A 154 15.19 16.65 25.45
C ARG A 154 14.10 17.34 24.63
N GLU A 155 14.48 18.22 23.70
CA GLU A 155 13.55 18.90 22.81
C GLU A 155 12.81 17.91 21.89
N GLN A 156 13.50 16.87 21.41
CA GLN A 156 12.88 15.83 20.58
C GLN A 156 11.90 14.98 21.40
N GLU A 157 12.26 14.62 22.63
CA GLU A 157 11.37 13.90 23.56
C GLU A 157 10.10 14.73 23.86
N GLU A 158 10.25 16.02 24.14
CA GLU A 158 9.11 16.92 24.35
C GLU A 158 8.24 17.05 23.09
N GLN A 159 8.84 17.09 21.91
CA GLN A 159 8.08 17.10 20.64
C GLN A 159 7.33 15.79 20.40
N ILE A 160 7.89 14.64 20.81
CA ILE A 160 7.19 13.35 20.78
C ILE A 160 5.98 13.40 21.73
N GLU A 161 6.14 13.84 22.97
CA GLU A 161 5.02 13.94 23.92
C GLU A 161 3.92 14.86 23.38
N ARG A 162 4.27 16.03 22.83
CA ARG A 162 3.29 16.93 22.20
C ARG A 162 2.56 16.27 21.02
N LYS A 163 3.25 15.45 20.22
CA LYS A 163 2.60 14.67 19.14
C LYS A 163 1.63 13.63 19.69
N ILE A 164 1.98 12.96 20.79
CA ILE A 164 1.09 12.00 21.47
C ILE A 164 -0.14 12.71 22.01
N ASP A 165 0.04 13.84 22.70
CA ASP A 165 -1.08 14.58 23.28
C ASP A 165 -2.01 15.10 22.18
N LYS A 166 -1.45 15.60 21.07
CA LYS A 166 -2.24 16.00 19.89
C LYS A 166 -2.96 14.81 19.23
N PHE A 167 -2.32 13.64 19.16
CA PHE A 167 -2.95 12.42 18.66
C PHE A 167 -4.20 12.08 19.49
N ILE A 168 -4.07 12.08 20.82
CA ILE A 168 -5.15 11.78 21.75
C ILE A 168 -6.24 12.86 21.71
N ALA A 169 -5.86 14.14 21.75
CA ALA A 169 -6.79 15.27 21.73
C ALA A 169 -7.64 15.31 20.46
N ASN A 170 -7.09 14.88 19.32
CA ASN A 170 -7.81 14.77 18.05
C ASN A 170 -8.70 13.51 17.95
N GLY A 171 -8.97 12.82 19.07
CA GLY A 171 -9.81 11.62 19.09
C GLY A 171 -9.23 10.43 18.33
N ARG A 172 -7.92 10.41 18.09
CA ARG A 172 -7.24 9.27 17.47
C ARG A 172 -6.95 8.21 18.52
N TYR A 173 -6.95 6.95 18.10
CA TYR A 173 -6.76 5.81 18.99
C TYR A 173 -5.97 4.69 18.29
N LEU A 174 -5.55 3.70 19.07
CA LEU A 174 -4.97 2.47 18.55
C LEU A 174 -6.04 1.39 18.53
N ARG A 175 -6.00 0.52 17.52
CA ARG A 175 -6.78 -0.72 17.50
C ARG A 175 -5.86 -1.90 17.31
N ILE A 176 -6.17 -3.01 17.99
CA ILE A 176 -5.38 -4.23 17.98
C ILE A 176 -6.14 -5.37 17.34
N TRP A 177 -5.43 -6.20 16.59
CA TRP A 177 -5.93 -7.46 16.09
C TRP A 177 -4.86 -8.54 16.26
N ARG A 178 -5.27 -9.68 16.82
CA ARG A 178 -4.40 -10.86 16.98
C ARG A 178 -4.73 -11.84 15.87
N MET A 179 -3.85 -11.93 14.88
CA MET A 179 -3.97 -12.85 13.76
C MET A 179 -3.31 -14.18 14.12
N PRO A 180 -3.98 -15.33 13.95
CA PRO A 180 -3.31 -16.62 14.03
C PRO A 180 -2.07 -16.67 13.13
N PHE A 181 -1.02 -17.35 13.58
CA PHE A 181 0.19 -17.47 12.78
C PHE A 181 -0.13 -18.26 11.48
N PRO A 182 0.22 -17.77 10.28
CA PRO A 182 -0.12 -18.46 9.05
C PRO A 182 0.54 -19.84 8.97
N ALA A 183 -0.25 -20.89 8.75
CA ALA A 183 0.24 -22.28 8.74
C ALA A 183 1.41 -22.50 7.76
N TRP A 184 1.37 -21.87 6.58
CA TRP A 184 2.42 -21.97 5.57
C TRP A 184 3.74 -21.26 5.96
N LEU A 185 3.73 -20.42 7.01
CA LEU A 185 4.94 -19.81 7.59
C LEU A 185 5.54 -20.64 8.73
N GLU A 186 4.79 -21.61 9.29
CA GLU A 186 5.24 -22.34 10.48
C GLU A 186 6.53 -23.11 10.25
N GLU A 187 6.68 -23.77 9.10
CA GLU A 187 7.92 -24.50 8.76
C GLU A 187 9.12 -23.56 8.70
N SER A 188 8.95 -22.39 8.07
CA SER A 188 10.01 -21.37 8.00
C SER A 188 10.37 -20.83 9.39
N ALA A 189 9.37 -20.63 10.25
CA ALA A 189 9.59 -20.20 11.64
C ALA A 189 10.30 -21.28 12.46
N ARG A 190 9.87 -22.55 12.37
CA ARG A 190 10.52 -23.70 13.02
C ARG A 190 11.98 -23.85 12.61
N ASN A 191 12.27 -23.77 11.31
CA ASN A 191 13.64 -23.86 10.78
C ASN A 191 14.56 -22.74 11.28
N GLN A 192 13.99 -21.65 11.77
CA GLN A 192 14.71 -20.49 12.32
C GLN A 192 14.62 -20.40 13.85
N ASN A 193 14.03 -21.39 14.53
CA ASN A 193 13.75 -21.38 15.97
C ASN A 193 12.94 -20.14 16.42
N ILE A 194 11.98 -19.71 15.60
CA ILE A 194 11.13 -18.55 15.85
C ILE A 194 9.75 -19.00 16.36
N PRO A 195 9.18 -18.35 17.39
CA PRO A 195 7.86 -18.71 17.91
C PRO A 195 6.74 -18.48 16.88
N VAL A 196 5.86 -19.49 16.79
CA VAL A 196 4.63 -19.48 15.96
C VAL A 196 3.42 -18.91 16.72
N THR A 197 3.65 -18.05 17.71
CA THR A 197 2.57 -17.35 18.43
C THR A 197 1.83 -16.40 17.50
N PRO A 198 0.58 -15.99 17.83
CA PRO A 198 -0.17 -15.05 17.02
C PRO A 198 0.64 -13.79 16.63
N LEU A 199 0.38 -13.28 15.44
CA LEU A 199 0.90 -11.99 14.98
C LEU A 199 0.00 -10.88 15.51
N ILE A 200 0.59 -9.90 16.20
CA ILE A 200 -0.16 -8.83 16.86
C ILE A 200 -0.06 -7.55 16.05
N PHE A 201 -1.14 -7.23 15.36
CA PHE A 201 -1.26 -6.01 14.58
C PHE A 201 -1.81 -4.88 15.42
N ILE A 202 -1.15 -3.73 15.37
CA ILE A 202 -1.64 -2.45 15.87
C ILE A 202 -1.86 -1.51 14.70
N GLN A 203 -2.97 -0.81 14.71
CA GLN A 203 -3.26 0.21 13.73
C GLN A 203 -3.68 1.51 14.42
N THR A 204 -3.14 2.63 13.95
CA THR A 204 -3.69 3.94 14.30
C THR A 204 -5.00 4.16 13.56
N ALA A 205 -5.99 4.73 14.24
CA ALA A 205 -7.31 4.96 13.69
C ALA A 205 -7.90 6.27 14.23
N ARG A 206 -8.92 6.77 13.52
CA ARG A 206 -9.80 7.84 13.99
C ARG A 206 -11.19 7.64 13.43
N LEU A 207 -12.17 8.25 14.08
CA LEU A 207 -13.48 8.42 13.45
C LEU A 207 -13.31 9.36 12.25
N THR A 208 -13.93 8.98 11.13
CA THR A 208 -14.00 9.85 9.95
C THR A 208 -14.87 11.04 10.30
N ASP A 209 -14.30 12.24 10.27
CA ASP A 209 -15.05 13.45 10.53
C ASP A 209 -15.90 13.85 9.31
N LYS A 210 -16.85 14.77 9.54
CA LYS A 210 -17.77 15.20 8.49
C LYS A 210 -17.04 15.85 7.32
N VAL A 211 -15.96 16.59 7.58
CA VAL A 211 -15.22 17.30 6.53
C VAL A 211 -14.53 16.32 5.60
N ASP A 212 -13.85 15.31 6.15
CA ASP A 212 -13.25 14.22 5.40
C ASP A 212 -14.30 13.42 4.61
N ALA A 213 -15.44 13.12 5.25
CA ALA A 213 -16.51 12.36 4.62
C ALA A 213 -17.13 13.11 3.44
N ASP A 214 -17.44 14.39 3.63
CA ASP A 214 -18.00 15.27 2.60
C ASP A 214 -16.99 15.45 1.45
N PHE A 215 -15.69 15.56 1.75
CA PHE A 215 -14.64 15.62 0.74
C PHE A 215 -14.61 14.36 -0.14
N ILE A 216 -14.60 13.17 0.46
CA ILE A 216 -14.62 11.90 -0.28
C ILE A 216 -15.89 11.79 -1.14
N ALA A 217 -17.06 12.07 -0.54
CA ALA A 217 -18.34 12.02 -1.26
C ALA A 217 -18.36 12.98 -2.46
N SER A 218 -17.80 14.19 -2.30
CA SER A 218 -17.72 15.19 -3.37
C SER A 218 -16.85 14.77 -4.55
N ARG A 219 -15.81 13.97 -4.30
CA ARG A 219 -14.89 13.45 -5.33
C ARG A 219 -15.46 12.22 -6.04
N CYS A 220 -16.32 11.47 -5.38
CA CYS A 220 -16.84 10.18 -5.85
C CYS A 220 -18.30 10.26 -6.33
N LYS A 221 -18.66 11.37 -6.96
CA LYS A 221 -20.01 11.59 -7.52
C LYS A 221 -20.41 10.43 -8.43
N GLY A 222 -21.63 9.91 -8.23
CA GLY A 222 -22.17 8.77 -8.97
C GLY A 222 -22.10 7.44 -8.22
N ILE A 223 -21.32 7.34 -7.14
CA ILE A 223 -21.28 6.14 -6.28
C ILE A 223 -22.15 6.39 -5.04
N PRO A 224 -23.30 5.72 -4.87
CA PRO A 224 -24.25 5.98 -3.78
C PRO A 224 -23.83 5.24 -2.50
N LEU A 225 -22.59 5.43 -2.06
CA LEU A 225 -22.04 4.86 -0.84
C LEU A 225 -21.42 5.96 0.01
N SER A 226 -21.60 5.88 1.33
CA SER A 226 -20.93 6.76 2.28
C SER A 226 -19.50 6.27 2.54
N PRO A 227 -18.55 7.15 2.90
CA PRO A 227 -17.24 6.73 3.39
C PRO A 227 -17.35 5.86 4.65
N SER A 228 -16.33 5.03 4.89
CA SER A 228 -16.23 4.29 6.16
C SER A 228 -16.25 5.25 7.35
N LYS A 229 -16.89 4.83 8.45
CA LYS A 229 -16.93 5.59 9.72
C LYS A 229 -15.57 5.68 10.40
N THR A 230 -14.62 4.84 10.00
CA THR A 230 -13.27 4.78 10.58
C THR A 230 -12.24 5.03 9.49
N ALA A 231 -11.42 6.06 9.69
CA ALA A 231 -10.24 6.31 8.89
C ALA A 231 -9.06 5.52 9.49
N SER A 232 -8.48 4.63 8.68
CA SER A 232 -7.34 3.80 9.06
C SER A 232 -6.02 4.49 8.74
N GLY A 233 -5.08 4.46 9.68
CA GLY A 233 -3.72 4.94 9.51
C GLY A 233 -2.70 3.79 9.42
N PRO A 234 -1.41 4.08 9.68
CA PRO A 234 -0.34 3.08 9.64
C PRO A 234 -0.61 1.83 10.50
N LEU A 235 -0.15 0.69 9.99
CA LEU A 235 -0.23 -0.65 10.59
C LEU A 235 1.16 -1.09 11.05
N TYR A 236 1.23 -1.71 12.23
CA TYR A 236 2.46 -2.17 12.86
C TYR A 236 2.29 -3.59 13.38
N LEU A 237 3.37 -4.38 13.36
CA LEU A 237 3.49 -5.63 14.12
C LEU A 237 4.24 -5.35 15.41
N VAL A 238 3.61 -5.66 16.54
CA VAL A 238 4.15 -5.35 17.87
C VAL A 238 4.33 -6.63 18.69
N ASN A 239 5.15 -6.53 19.74
CA ASN A 239 5.30 -7.62 20.69
C ASN A 239 4.06 -7.80 21.59
N GLU A 240 4.02 -8.88 22.36
CA GLU A 240 2.88 -9.20 23.26
C GLU A 240 2.66 -8.16 24.36
N SER A 241 3.72 -7.52 24.83
CA SER A 241 3.68 -6.45 25.84
C SER A 241 3.12 -5.14 25.30
N LEU A 242 2.96 -4.99 23.98
CA LEU A 242 2.48 -3.77 23.31
C LEU A 242 3.31 -2.54 23.64
N ASP A 243 4.62 -2.69 23.79
CA ASP A 243 5.56 -1.60 24.10
C ASP A 243 6.63 -1.40 23.01
N GLY A 244 6.71 -2.33 22.04
CA GLY A 244 7.73 -2.29 21.01
C GLY A 244 7.41 -3.16 19.79
N PRO A 245 8.33 -3.19 18.81
CA PRO A 245 8.20 -4.00 17.62
C PRO A 245 8.17 -5.49 17.92
N ASP A 246 7.45 -6.25 17.08
CA ASP A 246 7.52 -7.71 17.14
C ASP A 246 8.97 -8.17 16.85
N PRO A 247 9.60 -8.97 17.73
CA PRO A 247 10.99 -9.39 17.56
C PRO A 247 11.22 -10.14 16.24
N ARG A 248 10.20 -10.80 15.69
CA ARG A 248 10.29 -11.55 14.42
C ARG A 248 10.47 -10.63 13.20
N MET A 249 10.18 -9.35 13.37
CA MET A 249 10.34 -8.32 12.36
C MET A 249 11.72 -7.65 12.43
N MET A 250 12.41 -7.80 13.55
CA MET A 250 13.66 -7.10 13.81
C MET A 250 14.77 -7.56 12.86
N VAL A 251 15.64 -6.62 12.53
CA VAL A 251 16.84 -6.89 11.73
C VAL A 251 17.98 -7.20 12.70
N TYR A 252 18.55 -8.41 12.62
CA TYR A 252 19.65 -8.83 13.50
C TYR A 252 20.99 -8.77 12.74
N GLY A 253 22.06 -8.30 13.41
CA GLY A 253 23.43 -8.30 12.85
C GLY A 253 23.70 -7.24 11.77
N ARG A 254 24.36 -7.61 10.66
CA ARG A 254 24.80 -6.73 9.54
C ARG A 254 23.63 -6.17 8.69
N ASN A 255 22.53 -5.72 9.31
CA ASN A 255 21.31 -5.29 8.63
C ASN A 255 20.63 -6.37 7.75
N GLN A 256 20.81 -7.66 8.06
CA GLN A 256 20.18 -8.73 7.28
C GLN A 256 18.80 -9.10 7.85
N SER A 257 17.76 -8.95 7.01
CA SER A 257 16.41 -9.46 7.32
C SER A 257 16.33 -10.93 6.90
N THR A 258 15.89 -11.80 7.82
CA THR A 258 15.58 -13.19 7.48
C THR A 258 14.45 -13.25 6.44
N ASP A 259 14.29 -14.38 5.76
CA ASP A 259 13.18 -14.55 4.82
C ASP A 259 11.83 -14.39 5.52
N LEU A 260 11.70 -14.87 6.76
CA LEU A 260 10.49 -14.66 7.57
C LEU A 260 10.27 -13.17 7.87
N SER A 261 11.29 -12.46 8.35
CA SER A 261 11.20 -11.01 8.61
C SER A 261 10.79 -10.25 7.36
N ARG A 262 11.38 -10.59 6.20
CA ARG A 262 11.02 -9.98 4.91
C ARG A 262 9.57 -10.27 4.52
N MET A 263 9.10 -11.49 4.77
CA MET A 263 7.70 -11.84 4.51
C MET A 263 6.75 -11.06 5.43
N LEU A 264 7.01 -11.02 6.73
CA LEU A 264 6.18 -10.28 7.67
C LEU A 264 6.21 -8.76 7.42
N LYS A 265 7.37 -8.19 7.05
CA LYS A 265 7.50 -6.79 6.61
C LYS A 265 6.66 -6.47 5.37
N LYS A 266 6.53 -7.40 4.42
CA LYS A 266 5.62 -7.20 3.27
C LYS A 266 4.16 -7.08 3.71
N MET A 267 3.72 -7.70 4.80
CA MET A 267 2.32 -7.61 5.26
C MET A 267 1.93 -6.19 5.70
N ILE A 268 2.89 -5.42 6.20
CA ILE A 268 2.67 -4.08 6.78
C ILE A 268 3.11 -2.92 5.89
N TRP A 269 3.91 -3.17 4.85
CA TRP A 269 4.50 -2.11 4.02
C TRP A 269 3.43 -1.43 3.15
N PHE A 270 2.37 -2.13 2.80
CA PHE A 270 1.31 -1.61 1.96
C PHE A 270 0.24 -0.86 2.77
N LYS A 271 -0.53 0.04 2.11
CA LYS A 271 -1.50 1.09 2.56
C LYS A 271 -2.60 0.71 3.56
N ASN A 272 -2.38 -0.34 4.35
CA ASN A 272 -2.80 -0.46 5.72
C ASN A 272 -4.32 -0.59 5.88
N LYS A 273 -5.02 -1.23 4.93
CA LYS A 273 -6.32 -1.83 5.22
C LYS A 273 -6.19 -3.35 5.10
N ILE A 274 -6.72 -4.04 6.09
CA ILE A 274 -6.80 -5.49 6.13
C ILE A 274 -8.27 -5.85 6.02
N TYR A 275 -8.58 -6.79 5.14
CA TYR A 275 -9.92 -7.37 5.03
C TYR A 275 -9.83 -8.89 5.14
N LEU A 276 -10.84 -9.49 5.75
CA LEU A 276 -11.03 -10.93 5.80
C LEU A 276 -12.03 -11.32 4.70
N TYR A 277 -11.58 -12.17 3.77
CA TYR A 277 -12.46 -12.84 2.82
C TYR A 277 -12.50 -14.31 3.17
N ARG A 278 -13.66 -14.80 3.62
CA ARG A 278 -13.81 -16.17 4.18
C ARG A 278 -12.75 -16.47 5.25
N ASP A 279 -12.60 -15.52 6.17
CA ASP A 279 -11.66 -15.58 7.31
C ASP A 279 -10.17 -15.61 6.93
N ILE A 280 -9.83 -15.45 5.64
CA ILE A 280 -8.45 -15.32 5.16
C ILE A 280 -8.08 -13.83 5.07
N PRO A 281 -6.98 -13.38 5.70
CA PRO A 281 -6.53 -12.00 5.63
C PRO A 281 -5.95 -11.62 4.27
N HIS A 282 -6.47 -10.51 3.73
CA HIS A 282 -6.04 -9.85 2.51
C HIS A 282 -5.60 -8.42 2.84
N PHE A 283 -4.38 -8.08 2.45
CA PHE A 283 -3.74 -6.79 2.71
C PHE A 283 -3.81 -5.94 1.45
N THR A 284 -4.36 -4.73 1.56
CA THR A 284 -4.40 -3.79 0.43
C THR A 284 -3.00 -3.29 0.09
N SER A 285 -2.64 -3.30 -1.19
CA SER A 285 -1.40 -2.73 -1.72
C SER A 285 -1.46 -1.20 -1.84
N ASP A 286 -0.32 -0.54 -1.99
CA ASP A 286 -0.19 0.91 -2.23
C ASP A 286 -0.69 1.36 -3.62
N TRP A 287 -0.80 0.38 -4.53
CA TRP A 287 -0.97 0.56 -5.96
C TRP A 287 -2.34 0.05 -6.43
N GLY A 288 -3.26 0.97 -6.67
CA GLY A 288 -4.58 0.66 -7.22
C GLY A 288 -5.42 -0.28 -6.35
N VAL A 289 -6.34 -1.02 -6.97
CA VAL A 289 -7.16 -2.01 -6.28
C VAL A 289 -6.43 -3.35 -6.31
N SER A 290 -5.44 -3.47 -5.42
CA SER A 290 -4.54 -4.62 -5.38
C SER A 290 -4.44 -5.21 -3.98
N PHE A 291 -4.32 -6.54 -3.91
CA PHE A 291 -4.30 -7.28 -2.65
C PHE A 291 -3.25 -8.39 -2.66
N ILE A 292 -2.66 -8.59 -1.50
CA ILE A 292 -1.84 -9.76 -1.18
C ILE A 292 -2.58 -10.59 -0.15
N SER A 293 -2.61 -11.91 -0.33
CA SER A 293 -3.28 -12.83 0.59
C SER A 293 -2.26 -13.53 1.48
N SER A 294 -2.58 -13.65 2.77
CA SER A 294 -1.83 -14.49 3.71
C SER A 294 -2.30 -15.95 3.71
N GLY A 295 -3.21 -16.34 2.80
CA GLY A 295 -3.72 -17.71 2.76
C GLY A 295 -2.70 -18.76 2.32
N LYS A 296 -1.75 -18.39 1.44
CA LYS A 296 -0.74 -19.30 0.87
C LYS A 296 0.54 -18.56 0.48
N ARG A 297 1.66 -19.27 0.42
CA ARG A 297 2.98 -18.73 0.06
C ARG A 297 3.01 -18.13 -1.34
N GLU A 298 2.37 -18.78 -2.31
CA GLU A 298 2.36 -18.36 -3.72
C GLU A 298 1.62 -17.04 -3.90
N TRP A 299 0.57 -16.84 -3.10
CA TRP A 299 -0.25 -15.63 -3.11
C TRP A 299 0.40 -14.45 -2.38
N PHE A 300 1.47 -14.73 -1.63
CA PHE A 300 2.20 -13.73 -0.86
C PHE A 300 3.32 -13.05 -1.68
N ASN A 301 3.86 -13.74 -2.68
CA ASN A 301 5.02 -13.28 -3.46
C ASN A 301 4.69 -12.71 -4.84
N GLY A 302 3.44 -12.79 -5.28
CA GLY A 302 2.93 -12.06 -6.44
C GLY A 302 1.79 -11.13 -6.06
N ASN A 303 1.45 -10.15 -6.91
CA ASN A 303 0.18 -9.45 -6.80
C ASN A 303 -0.94 -10.49 -7.01
N TYR A 304 -1.41 -11.11 -5.93
CA TYR A 304 -2.42 -12.17 -5.95
C TYR A 304 -3.70 -11.67 -6.62
N CYS A 305 -4.03 -10.42 -6.34
CA CYS A 305 -5.15 -9.71 -6.95
C CYS A 305 -4.71 -8.32 -7.38
N GLU A 306 -4.86 -7.99 -8.65
CA GLU A 306 -4.67 -6.62 -9.13
C GLU A 306 -5.78 -6.32 -10.13
N ILE A 307 -6.62 -5.34 -9.78
CA ILE A 307 -7.73 -4.87 -10.60
C ILE A 307 -7.47 -3.41 -10.93
N ARG A 308 -7.65 -3.10 -12.21
CA ARG A 308 -7.05 -1.97 -12.87
C ARG A 308 -8.05 -1.25 -13.73
#